data_AF-A0A1L6I221-F1
#
_entry.id   AF-A0A1L6I221-F1
#
_cell.length_a   1.000
_cell.length_b   1.000
_cell.length_c   1.000
_cell.angle_alpha   90.00
_cell.angle_beta   90.00
_cell.angle_gamma   90.00
#
_symmetry.space_group_name_H-M   'P 1'
#
loop_
_entity.id
_entity.type
_entity.pdbx_description
1 polymer ?
#
loop_
_entity_poly.entity_id
_entity_poly.type
_entity_poly.pdbx_seq_one_letter_code
_entity_poly.pdbx_strand_id
1 'polypeptide(L)'
;MIACHECDLLQRERPVPVNGVLRCCRCRAALYRRQTGGLDRPLAYALAALALFALANAFPIVGLSVNGDLVETTLFGSVRVLYRDGMWPLAALIFVTTLLMPLLQALGIVWLLLPLRLGRRPYRADLVFRLLHVAQSWGMTEVLILGLLVALVKLAHIASVVPDIALWSFGALMLLLAAAAAAFDPRELWARLEGPPDVSRHAAAEAAAAPSAHSSAIWPASLAASASFSAPTAAGCLRCVCHDCGLLSAPLTEADDGAHRHALRCTRCGSRLHLRKPNSLARTWALLLAALVLYLPANLLPVMHTSSLFGAQKDTIMSGVVYLWTSGSWPLAVLVFIASIAVPMLKILAIGFLAASANLRSRWQPVQRARIYRAVEMVGRWSMLDIYVIAILTALVQFNALATITAGPAAIAFGAVVVLTMFAAMSFDPRLTWDTRQITHGTSS
;
A
#
# COMPACT_ATOMS: atom_id res chain seq x y z
N MET A 1 -11.34 9.95 -21.68
CA MET A 1 -12.31 9.70 -20.59
C MET A 1 -11.57 9.07 -19.43
N ILE A 2 -11.95 9.36 -18.19
CA ILE A 2 -11.31 8.83 -16.98
C ILE A 2 -12.39 8.41 -15.98
N ALA A 3 -12.19 7.29 -15.28
CA ALA A 3 -13.11 6.85 -14.23
C ALA A 3 -12.42 6.84 -12.87
N CYS A 4 -13.20 7.12 -11.83
CA CYS A 4 -12.71 7.20 -10.46
C CYS A 4 -12.52 5.82 -9.84
N HIS A 5 -11.33 5.53 -9.30
CA HIS A 5 -11.05 4.26 -8.61
C HIS A 5 -11.88 4.06 -7.33
N GLU A 6 -12.30 5.15 -6.66
CA GLU A 6 -13.07 5.06 -5.41
C GLU A 6 -14.58 5.01 -5.60
N CYS A 7 -15.15 5.83 -6.49
CA CYS A 7 -16.61 5.99 -6.63
C CYS A 7 -17.16 5.60 -8.01
N ASP A 8 -16.29 5.09 -8.88
CA ASP A 8 -16.60 4.57 -10.22
C ASP A 8 -17.19 5.57 -11.21
N LEU A 9 -17.21 6.86 -10.86
CA LEU A 9 -17.78 7.92 -11.69
C LEU A 9 -16.92 8.17 -12.94
N LEU A 10 -17.55 8.04 -14.11
CA LEU A 10 -16.94 8.31 -15.41
C LEU A 10 -17.02 9.81 -15.73
N GLN A 11 -15.88 10.40 -16.04
CA GLN A 11 -15.72 11.84 -16.25
C GLN A 11 -14.89 12.11 -17.51
N ARG A 12 -15.15 13.25 -18.16
CA ARG A 12 -14.29 13.73 -19.23
C ARG A 12 -12.99 14.24 -18.64
N GLU A 13 -11.89 13.80 -19.22
CA GLU A 13 -10.56 14.25 -18.82
C GLU A 13 -10.38 15.71 -19.26
N ARG A 14 -9.85 16.54 -18.35
CA ARG A 14 -9.41 17.90 -18.68
C ARG A 14 -7.91 18.01 -18.49
N PRO A 15 -7.21 18.77 -19.35
CA PRO A 15 -5.81 19.06 -19.15
C PRO A 15 -5.62 19.80 -17.83
N VAL A 16 -4.69 19.32 -17.02
CA VAL A 16 -4.34 19.90 -15.74
C VAL A 16 -3.05 20.73 -15.92
N PRO A 17 -2.94 21.91 -15.30
CA PRO A 17 -1.70 22.67 -15.28
C PRO A 17 -0.56 21.84 -14.68
N VAL A 18 0.66 22.26 -14.97
CA VAL A 18 1.88 21.67 -14.43
C VAL A 18 1.81 21.60 -12.89
N ASN A 19 2.14 20.45 -12.30
CA ASN A 19 2.00 20.14 -10.86
C ASN A 19 0.57 20.17 -10.29
N GLY A 20 -0.45 20.31 -11.13
CA GLY A 20 -1.84 20.26 -10.69
C GLY A 20 -2.36 18.84 -10.44
N VAL A 21 -3.47 18.75 -9.70
CA VAL A 21 -4.16 17.49 -9.37
C VAL A 21 -5.57 17.51 -9.92
N LEU A 22 -5.91 16.52 -10.75
CA LEU A 22 -7.30 16.26 -11.15
C LEU A 22 -8.01 15.53 -10.00
N ARG A 23 -9.11 16.09 -9.51
CA ARG A 23 -9.94 15.45 -8.47
C ARG A 23 -11.30 15.05 -9.02
N CYS A 24 -11.83 13.93 -8.55
CA CYS A 24 -13.18 13.48 -8.89
C CYS A 24 -14.22 14.46 -8.36
N CYS A 25 -15.21 14.84 -9.18
CA CYS A 25 -16.27 15.76 -8.76
C CYS A 25 -17.23 15.18 -7.70
N ARG A 26 -17.31 13.86 -7.53
CA ARG A 26 -18.22 13.19 -6.57
C ARG A 26 -17.57 12.87 -5.22
N CYS A 27 -16.43 12.18 -5.19
CA CYS A 27 -15.77 11.77 -3.94
C CYS A 27 -14.55 12.62 -3.58
N ARG A 28 -14.12 13.53 -4.47
CA ARG A 28 -12.89 14.33 -4.36
C ARG A 28 -11.60 13.51 -4.25
N ALA A 29 -11.62 12.23 -4.63
CA ALA A 29 -10.41 11.42 -4.77
C ALA A 29 -9.49 12.01 -5.85
N ALA A 30 -8.18 11.95 -5.66
CA ALA A 30 -7.22 12.33 -6.68
C ALA A 30 -7.25 11.29 -7.81
N LEU A 31 -7.59 11.72 -9.03
CA LEU A 31 -7.65 10.86 -10.20
C LEU A 31 -6.29 10.76 -10.88
N TYR A 32 -5.60 11.89 -11.00
CA TYR A 32 -4.29 12.00 -11.62
C TYR A 32 -3.59 13.26 -11.11
N ARG A 33 -2.26 13.19 -10.95
CA ARG A 33 -1.41 14.35 -10.67
C ARG A 33 -0.40 14.45 -11.80
N ARG A 34 -0.37 15.60 -12.48
CA ARG A 34 0.60 15.83 -13.55
C ARG A 34 1.92 16.25 -12.94
N GLN A 35 2.98 15.47 -13.16
CA GLN A 35 4.30 15.74 -12.60
C GLN A 35 5.24 16.42 -13.58
N THR A 36 6.27 17.08 -13.06
CA THR A 36 7.34 17.73 -13.84
C THR A 36 8.62 16.91 -13.81
N GLY A 37 9.31 16.81 -14.95
CA GLY A 37 10.69 16.29 -14.99
C GLY A 37 10.94 15.04 -15.83
N GLY A 38 9.95 14.56 -16.58
CA GLY A 38 10.13 13.46 -17.54
C GLY A 38 10.64 12.17 -16.89
N LEU A 39 11.31 11.32 -17.68
CA LEU A 39 11.85 10.04 -17.19
C LEU A 39 13.20 10.19 -16.45
N ASP A 40 13.88 11.32 -16.59
CA ASP A 40 15.25 11.48 -16.08
C ASP A 40 15.31 11.61 -14.55
N ARG A 41 14.39 12.36 -13.93
CA ARG A 41 14.32 12.50 -12.46
C ARG A 41 14.08 11.16 -11.75
N PRO A 42 13.02 10.40 -12.05
CA PRO A 42 12.79 9.12 -11.39
C PRO A 42 13.93 8.13 -11.63
N LEU A 43 14.57 8.15 -12.81
CA LEU A 43 15.76 7.32 -13.08
C LEU A 43 16.95 7.73 -12.20
N ALA A 44 17.25 9.03 -12.10
CA ALA A 44 18.35 9.53 -11.28
C ALA A 44 18.15 9.20 -9.80
N TYR A 45 16.94 9.41 -9.26
CA TYR A 45 16.61 9.03 -7.88
C TYR A 45 16.72 7.53 -7.65
N ALA A 46 16.28 6.70 -8.60
CA ALA A 46 16.37 5.25 -8.47
C ALA A 46 17.81 4.73 -8.52
N LEU A 47 18.67 5.29 -9.38
CA LEU A 47 20.10 4.95 -9.42
C LEU A 47 20.82 5.37 -8.13
N ALA A 48 20.56 6.58 -7.63
CA ALA A 48 21.11 7.04 -6.37
C ALA A 48 20.59 6.21 -5.18
N ALA A 49 19.31 5.80 -5.20
CA ALA A 49 18.74 4.88 -4.21
C ALA A 49 19.44 3.52 -4.24
N LEU A 50 19.77 2.94 -5.40
CA LEU A 50 20.52 1.68 -5.47
C LEU A 50 21.92 1.79 -4.84
N ALA A 51 22.62 2.89 -5.08
CA ALA A 51 23.93 3.14 -4.47
C ALA A 51 23.83 3.26 -2.94
N LEU A 52 22.87 4.04 -2.43
CA LEU A 52 22.64 4.16 -0.99
C LEU A 52 22.11 2.87 -0.36
N PHE A 53 21.35 2.05 -1.09
CA PHE A 53 20.92 0.75 -0.62
C PHE A 53 22.11 -0.18 -0.40
N ALA A 54 23.09 -0.19 -1.32
CA ALA A 54 24.32 -0.94 -1.13
C ALA A 54 25.09 -0.45 0.11
N LEU A 55 25.21 0.87 0.29
CA LEU A 55 25.88 1.48 1.45
C LEU A 55 25.16 1.12 2.77
N ALA A 56 23.85 1.29 2.83
CA ALA A 56 23.04 1.03 4.02
C ALA A 56 23.04 -0.46 4.45
N ASN A 57 23.29 -1.40 3.53
CA ASN A 57 23.40 -2.82 3.86
C ASN A 57 24.84 -3.28 4.14
N ALA A 58 25.85 -2.53 3.68
CA ALA A 58 27.26 -2.84 3.90
C ALA A 58 27.78 -2.36 5.26
N PHE A 59 27.26 -1.25 5.76
CA PHE A 59 27.67 -0.63 7.02
C PHE A 59 26.70 -0.98 8.18
N PRO A 60 27.18 -0.99 9.44
CA PRO A 60 26.33 -1.19 10.59
C PRO A 60 25.41 0.02 10.83
N ILE A 61 24.25 -0.23 11.45
CA ILE A 61 23.25 0.79 11.79
C ILE A 61 23.61 1.46 13.10
N VAL A 62 23.99 0.64 14.08
CA VAL A 62 24.27 1.03 15.46
C VAL A 62 25.50 0.27 15.93
N GLY A 63 26.47 1.01 16.46
CA GLY A 63 27.59 0.48 17.23
C GLY A 63 27.34 0.69 18.72
N LEU A 64 27.63 -0.34 19.51
CA LEU A 64 27.63 -0.26 20.97
C LEU A 64 29.04 -0.54 21.47
N SER A 65 29.60 0.40 22.23
CA SER A 65 30.86 0.19 22.96
C SER A 65 30.55 -0.34 24.35
N VAL A 66 30.72 -1.64 24.57
CA VAL A 66 30.55 -2.25 25.90
C VAL A 66 31.84 -2.97 26.26
N ASN A 67 32.48 -2.57 27.36
CA ASN A 67 33.73 -3.17 27.86
C ASN A 67 34.91 -3.20 26.86
N GLY A 68 34.97 -2.26 25.92
CA GLY A 68 36.06 -2.16 24.94
C GLY A 68 35.83 -2.92 23.63
N ASP A 69 34.83 -3.80 23.56
CA ASP A 69 34.39 -4.43 22.31
C ASP A 69 33.30 -3.59 21.65
N LEU A 70 33.50 -3.30 20.35
CA LEU A 70 32.52 -2.61 19.52
C LEU A 70 31.62 -3.65 18.86
N VAL A 71 30.36 -3.74 19.31
CA VAL A 71 29.37 -4.65 18.72
C VAL A 71 28.56 -3.89 17.68
N GLU A 72 28.66 -4.34 16.44
CA GLU A 72 28.04 -3.71 15.27
C GLU A 72 26.94 -4.59 14.68
N THR A 73 25.81 -3.97 14.31
CA THR A 73 24.67 -4.70 13.73
C THR A 73 24.21 -4.08 12.41
N THR A 74 24.13 -4.90 11.37
CA THR A 74 23.55 -4.51 10.07
C THR A 74 22.05 -4.86 10.01
N LEU A 75 21.32 -4.27 9.06
CA LEU A 75 19.91 -4.62 8.80
C LEU A 75 19.76 -6.13 8.52
N PHE A 76 20.65 -6.67 7.68
CA PHE A 76 20.67 -8.10 7.37
C PHE A 76 21.05 -8.95 8.57
N GLY A 77 21.96 -8.47 9.42
CA GLY A 77 22.31 -9.11 10.70
C GLY A 77 21.08 -9.28 11.60
N SER A 78 20.25 -8.24 11.72
CA SER A 78 19.02 -8.27 12.52
C SER A 78 18.03 -9.34 12.03
N VAL A 79 17.86 -9.47 10.72
CA VAL A 79 17.04 -10.54 10.10
C VAL A 79 17.60 -11.92 10.41
N ARG A 80 18.92 -12.10 10.31
CA ARG A 80 19.60 -13.38 10.55
C ARG A 80 19.44 -13.83 12.01
N VAL A 81 19.49 -12.91 12.97
CA VAL A 81 19.26 -13.16 14.39
C VAL A 81 17.84 -13.67 14.63
N LEU A 82 16.82 -12.93 14.17
CA LEU A 82 15.42 -13.34 14.28
C LEU A 82 15.14 -14.71 13.64
N TYR A 83 15.81 -15.02 12.52
CA TYR A 83 15.68 -16.31 11.87
C TYR A 83 16.26 -17.46 12.71
N ARG A 84 17.43 -17.25 13.33
CA ARG A 84 18.08 -18.24 14.21
C ARG A 84 17.29 -18.48 15.49
N ASP A 85 16.62 -17.46 16.01
CA ASP A 85 15.76 -17.55 17.20
C ASP A 85 14.43 -18.27 16.96
N GLY A 86 14.23 -18.89 15.79
CA GLY A 86 13.02 -19.62 15.44
C GLY A 86 11.85 -18.74 15.01
N MET A 87 12.01 -17.41 15.02
CA MET A 87 11.00 -16.44 14.58
C MET A 87 11.05 -16.19 13.08
N TRP A 88 11.16 -17.26 12.29
CA TRP A 88 11.31 -17.17 10.84
C TRP A 88 10.17 -16.40 10.12
N PRO A 89 8.89 -16.41 10.55
CA PRO A 89 7.86 -15.62 9.88
C PRO A 89 8.10 -14.11 10.04
N LEU A 90 8.59 -13.69 11.20
CA LEU A 90 8.92 -12.31 11.49
C LEU A 90 10.18 -11.88 10.73
N ALA A 91 11.20 -12.74 10.73
CA ALA A 91 12.42 -12.53 9.93
C ALA A 91 12.10 -12.37 8.44
N ALA A 92 11.25 -13.25 7.89
CA ALA A 92 10.82 -13.19 6.50
C ALA A 92 10.02 -11.91 6.21
N LEU A 93 9.10 -11.52 7.10
CA LEU A 93 8.34 -10.28 6.95
C LEU A 93 9.27 -9.07 6.86
N ILE A 94 10.19 -8.91 7.82
CA ILE A 94 11.13 -7.79 7.85
C ILE A 94 12.05 -7.82 6.62
N PHE A 95 12.62 -8.98 6.29
CA PHE A 95 13.46 -9.13 5.09
C PHE A 95 12.73 -8.68 3.82
N VAL A 96 11.49 -9.14 3.65
CA VAL A 96 10.69 -8.80 2.47
C VAL A 96 10.45 -7.29 2.42
N THR A 97 10.05 -6.68 3.54
CA THR A 97 9.62 -5.29 3.53
C THR A 97 10.78 -4.28 3.59
N THR A 98 11.91 -4.61 4.20
CA THR A 98 13.04 -3.68 4.40
C THR A 98 14.19 -3.90 3.41
N LEU A 99 14.37 -5.10 2.87
CA LEU A 99 15.41 -5.39 1.88
C LEU A 99 14.83 -5.66 0.50
N LEU A 100 13.90 -6.61 0.37
CA LEU A 100 13.42 -7.08 -0.93
C LEU A 100 12.58 -6.03 -1.67
N MET A 101 11.57 -5.44 -1.01
CA MET A 101 10.66 -4.48 -1.65
C MET A 101 11.36 -3.18 -2.09
N PRO A 102 12.23 -2.54 -1.27
CA PRO A 102 12.95 -1.33 -1.68
C PRO A 102 13.90 -1.59 -2.85
N LEU A 103 14.59 -2.73 -2.83
CA LEU A 103 15.44 -3.18 -3.93
C LEU A 103 14.63 -3.40 -5.21
N LEU A 104 13.51 -4.13 -5.10
CA LEU A 104 12.61 -4.40 -6.24
C LEU A 104 12.02 -3.10 -6.82
N GLN A 105 11.68 -2.13 -5.97
CA GLN A 105 11.19 -0.82 -6.40
C GLN A 105 12.27 -0.04 -7.17
N ALA A 106 13.48 0.09 -6.62
CA ALA A 106 14.56 0.83 -7.26
C ALA A 106 14.99 0.16 -8.58
N LEU A 107 15.20 -1.17 -8.57
CA LEU A 107 15.54 -1.94 -9.77
C LEU A 107 14.41 -1.89 -10.81
N GLY A 108 13.15 -1.96 -10.39
CA GLY A 108 12.00 -1.90 -11.30
C GLY A 108 11.91 -0.57 -12.05
N ILE A 109 12.14 0.54 -11.36
CA ILE A 109 12.19 1.87 -11.99
C ILE A 109 13.37 1.95 -12.96
N VAL A 110 14.57 1.55 -12.55
CA VAL A 110 15.76 1.56 -13.44
C VAL A 110 15.54 0.67 -14.67
N TRP A 111 15.02 -0.54 -14.48
CA TRP A 111 14.77 -1.50 -15.55
C TRP A 111 13.74 -1.00 -16.58
N LEU A 112 12.71 -0.28 -16.15
CA LEU A 112 11.73 0.31 -17.05
C LEU A 112 12.27 1.56 -17.77
N LEU A 113 12.96 2.44 -17.04
CA LEU A 113 13.31 3.77 -17.54
C LEU A 113 14.65 3.83 -18.27
N LEU A 114 15.63 2.99 -17.92
CA LEU A 114 16.95 3.00 -18.54
C LEU A 114 16.89 2.61 -20.03
N PRO A 115 16.19 1.53 -20.45
CA PRO A 115 16.06 1.21 -21.87
C PRO A 115 15.34 2.32 -22.65
N LEU A 116 14.30 2.91 -22.06
CA LEU A 116 13.54 4.00 -22.67
C LEU A 116 14.39 5.26 -22.88
N ARG A 117 15.30 5.56 -21.94
CA ARG A 117 16.28 6.64 -22.10
C ARG A 117 17.28 6.35 -23.21
N LEU A 118 17.63 5.08 -23.42
CA LEU A 118 18.48 4.61 -24.50
C LEU A 118 17.72 4.41 -25.84
N GLY A 119 16.46 4.83 -25.94
CA GLY A 119 15.62 4.67 -27.14
C GLY A 119 15.18 3.24 -27.44
N ARG A 120 15.35 2.31 -26.48
CA ARG A 120 14.95 0.90 -26.59
C ARG A 120 13.67 0.63 -25.79
N ARG A 121 12.88 -0.36 -26.24
CA ARG A 121 11.71 -0.82 -25.47
C ARG A 121 12.18 -1.80 -24.39
N PRO A 122 11.77 -1.63 -23.12
CA PRO A 122 12.13 -2.52 -22.03
C PRO A 122 11.51 -3.92 -22.24
N TYR A 123 12.26 -4.96 -21.91
CA TYR A 123 11.78 -6.34 -21.96
C TYR A 123 10.76 -6.60 -20.85
N ARG A 124 9.61 -7.19 -21.21
CA ARG A 124 8.48 -7.53 -20.31
C ARG A 124 8.04 -6.39 -19.38
N ALA A 125 7.82 -5.21 -19.98
CA ALA A 125 7.37 -4.01 -19.28
C ALA A 125 6.10 -4.24 -18.44
N ASP A 126 5.18 -5.09 -18.91
CA ASP A 126 3.95 -5.46 -18.22
C ASP A 126 4.24 -6.15 -16.87
N LEU A 127 5.16 -7.11 -16.85
CA LEU A 127 5.51 -7.88 -15.66
C LEU A 127 6.25 -7.03 -14.65
N VAL A 128 7.23 -6.25 -15.10
CA VAL A 128 8.00 -5.36 -14.23
C VAL A 128 7.11 -4.27 -13.64
N PHE A 129 6.18 -3.72 -14.42
CA PHE A 129 5.20 -2.76 -13.90
C PHE A 129 4.29 -3.37 -12.83
N ARG A 130 3.82 -4.61 -13.01
CA ARG A 130 3.04 -5.32 -11.96
C ARG A 130 3.86 -5.53 -10.69
N LEU A 131 5.10 -5.99 -10.82
CA LEU A 131 6.00 -6.18 -9.68
C LEU A 131 6.29 -4.85 -8.97
N LEU A 132 6.51 -3.77 -9.72
CA LEU A 132 6.72 -2.43 -9.18
C LEU A 132 5.48 -1.93 -8.44
N HIS A 133 4.27 -2.13 -8.98
CA HIS A 133 3.02 -1.72 -8.32
C HIS A 133 2.81 -2.47 -7.00
N VAL A 134 3.08 -3.79 -6.98
CA VAL A 134 3.09 -4.57 -5.74
C VAL A 134 4.15 -4.01 -4.78
N ALA A 135 5.39 -3.80 -5.22
CA ALA A 135 6.46 -3.26 -4.37
C ALA A 135 6.10 -1.91 -3.76
N GLN A 136 5.51 -0.99 -4.53
CA GLN A 136 5.05 0.31 -4.04
C GLN A 136 3.95 0.21 -2.98
N SER A 137 3.07 -0.79 -3.09
CA SER A 137 2.01 -1.01 -2.08
C SER A 137 2.54 -1.58 -0.75
N TRP A 138 3.71 -2.23 -0.77
CA TRP A 138 4.38 -2.80 0.40
C TRP A 138 5.58 -1.96 0.88
N GLY A 139 6.01 -0.96 0.11
CA GLY A 139 7.16 -0.10 0.39
C GLY A 139 6.89 0.80 1.60
N MET A 140 7.26 0.32 2.78
CA MET A 140 7.13 1.02 4.05
C MET A 140 8.49 1.45 4.61
N THR A 141 9.43 1.84 3.74
CA THR A 141 10.77 2.28 4.18
C THR A 141 10.71 3.47 5.13
N GLU A 142 9.70 4.34 4.97
CA GLU A 142 9.40 5.47 5.86
C GLU A 142 9.25 5.03 7.32
N VAL A 143 8.57 3.90 7.48
CA VAL A 143 8.19 3.35 8.77
C VAL A 143 9.38 2.71 9.49
N LEU A 144 10.33 2.14 8.73
CA LEU A 144 11.54 1.54 9.31
C LEU A 144 12.41 2.60 10.02
N ILE A 145 12.53 3.81 9.49
CA ILE A 145 13.29 4.89 10.16
C ILE A 145 12.60 5.36 11.42
N LEU A 146 11.29 5.55 11.37
CA LEU A 146 10.55 5.92 12.57
C LEU A 146 10.72 4.85 13.65
N GLY A 147 10.65 3.56 13.26
CA GLY A 147 10.87 2.46 14.19
C GLY A 147 12.30 2.42 14.76
N LEU A 148 13.31 2.62 13.91
CA LEU A 148 14.71 2.70 14.31
C LEU A 148 14.98 3.91 15.20
N LEU A 149 14.42 5.08 14.89
CA LEU A 149 14.57 6.29 15.69
C LEU A 149 13.96 6.10 17.08
N VAL A 150 12.76 5.51 17.16
CA VAL A 150 12.12 5.18 18.45
C VAL A 150 12.99 4.19 19.24
N ALA A 151 13.51 3.16 18.58
CA ALA A 151 14.40 2.19 19.22
C ALA A 151 15.71 2.83 19.72
N LEU A 152 16.31 3.72 18.93
CA LEU A 152 17.51 4.48 19.29
C LEU A 152 17.27 5.39 20.50
N VAL A 153 16.16 6.15 20.52
CA VAL A 153 15.79 6.99 21.66
C VAL A 153 15.63 6.15 22.93
N LYS A 154 14.99 4.99 22.83
CA LYS A 154 14.82 4.07 23.96
C LYS A 154 16.16 3.53 24.46
N LEU A 155 17.07 3.19 23.55
CA LEU A 155 18.38 2.65 23.90
C LEU A 155 19.33 3.73 24.46
N ALA A 156 19.26 4.96 23.95
CA ALA A 156 20.05 6.11 24.40
C ALA A 156 19.77 6.51 25.85
N HIS A 157 18.60 6.17 26.38
CA HIS A 157 18.28 6.34 27.80
C HIS A 157 19.01 5.35 28.72
N ILE A 158 19.53 4.24 28.17
CA ILE A 158 20.14 3.14 28.92
C ILE A 158 21.66 3.06 28.66
N ALA A 159 22.11 3.43 27.45
CA ALA A 159 23.52 3.36 27.03
C ALA A 159 23.90 4.52 26.09
N SER A 160 25.20 4.79 25.93
CA SER A 160 25.71 5.71 24.91
C SER A 160 25.62 5.06 23.54
N VAL A 161 24.72 5.56 22.68
CA VAL A 161 24.49 5.02 21.35
C VAL A 161 25.06 5.98 20.32
N VAL A 162 26.02 5.51 19.51
CA VAL A 162 26.56 6.28 18.39
C VAL A 162 25.87 5.84 17.09
N PRO A 163 25.06 6.71 16.46
CA PRO A 163 24.47 6.39 15.17
C PRO A 163 25.55 6.36 14.09
N ASP A 164 25.58 5.29 13.28
CA ASP A 164 26.59 5.07 12.26
C ASP A 164 26.10 5.48 10.85
N ILE A 165 26.97 5.37 9.84
CA ILE A 165 26.78 5.77 8.45
C ILE A 165 25.52 5.11 7.85
N ALA A 166 25.19 3.87 8.22
CA ALA A 166 24.03 3.19 7.64
C ALA A 166 22.71 3.85 8.05
N LEU A 167 22.61 4.46 9.25
CA LEU A 167 21.40 5.19 9.64
C LEU A 167 21.15 6.38 8.70
N TRP A 168 22.17 7.19 8.43
CA TRP A 168 22.09 8.33 7.51
C TRP A 168 21.83 7.89 6.07
N SER A 169 22.51 6.82 5.64
CA SER A 169 22.34 6.23 4.31
C SER A 169 20.93 5.70 4.10
N PHE A 170 20.35 5.07 5.12
CA PHE A 170 18.98 4.58 5.09
C PHE A 170 17.96 5.74 5.09
N GLY A 171 18.26 6.81 5.85
CA GLY A 171 17.59 8.14 5.77
C GLY A 171 17.47 8.66 4.36
N ALA A 172 18.62 8.85 3.72
CA ALA A 172 18.69 9.37 2.37
C ALA A 172 18.10 8.39 1.33
N LEU A 173 18.30 7.07 1.50
CA LEU A 173 17.69 6.03 0.66
C LEU A 173 16.16 6.16 0.63
N MET A 174 15.53 6.29 1.79
CA MET A 174 14.08 6.42 1.89
C MET A 174 13.59 7.68 1.19
N LEU A 175 14.23 8.83 1.42
CA LEU A 175 13.88 10.08 0.74
C LEU A 175 14.00 9.94 -0.78
N LEU A 176 15.05 9.25 -1.27
CA LEU A 176 15.23 9.00 -2.70
C LEU A 176 14.19 8.03 -3.26
N LEU A 177 13.81 6.97 -2.53
CA LEU A 177 12.74 6.05 -2.96
C LEU A 177 11.38 6.76 -3.00
N ALA A 178 11.09 7.59 -2.01
CA ALA A 178 9.88 8.42 -1.97
C ALA A 178 9.88 9.44 -3.13
N ALA A 179 11.02 10.11 -3.37
CA ALA A 179 11.20 11.01 -4.51
C ALA A 179 11.07 10.28 -5.85
N ALA A 180 11.65 9.08 -5.99
CA ALA A 180 11.53 8.27 -7.20
C ALA A 180 10.08 7.86 -7.47
N ALA A 181 9.35 7.40 -6.45
CA ALA A 181 7.93 7.07 -6.56
C ALA A 181 7.07 8.30 -6.86
N ALA A 182 7.37 9.43 -6.21
CA ALA A 182 6.66 10.69 -6.40
C ALA A 182 7.04 11.43 -7.69
N ALA A 183 8.12 11.04 -8.37
CA ALA A 183 8.57 11.55 -9.67
C ALA A 183 8.21 10.60 -10.84
N PHE A 184 7.82 9.36 -10.54
CA PHE A 184 7.44 8.36 -11.54
C PHE A 184 6.01 8.60 -12.02
N ASP A 185 5.84 8.92 -13.32
CA ASP A 185 4.53 9.04 -13.96
C ASP A 185 4.24 7.81 -14.86
N PRO A 186 3.35 6.90 -14.42
CA PRO A 186 2.94 5.76 -15.24
C PRO A 186 2.38 6.16 -16.61
N ARG A 187 1.71 7.30 -16.72
CA ARG A 187 1.08 7.70 -17.98
C ARG A 187 2.10 8.08 -19.03
N GLU A 188 3.13 8.82 -18.64
CA GLU A 188 4.24 9.18 -19.52
C GLU A 188 4.99 7.92 -19.98
N LEU A 189 5.23 6.98 -19.06
CA LEU A 189 5.81 5.67 -19.38
C LEU A 189 5.00 4.95 -20.47
N TRP A 190 3.69 4.79 -20.27
CA TRP A 190 2.84 4.08 -21.22
C TRP A 190 2.67 4.84 -22.54
N ALA A 191 2.58 6.18 -22.51
CA ALA A 191 2.52 7.00 -23.72
C ALA A 191 3.74 6.80 -24.63
N ARG A 192 4.94 6.64 -24.06
CA ARG A 192 6.16 6.33 -24.84
C ARG A 192 6.23 4.89 -25.32
N LEU A 193 5.67 3.95 -24.56
CA LEU A 193 5.63 2.53 -24.96
C LEU A 193 4.63 2.27 -26.09
N GLU A 194 3.44 2.88 -26.01
CA GLU A 194 2.38 2.75 -27.01
C GLU A 194 2.66 3.55 -28.28
N GLY A 195 3.48 4.61 -28.18
CA GLY A 195 3.70 5.56 -29.28
C GLY A 195 2.49 6.51 -29.45
N PRO A 196 2.57 7.50 -30.36
CA PRO A 196 1.42 8.34 -30.67
C PRO A 196 0.24 7.45 -31.09
N PRO A 197 -0.98 7.70 -30.59
CA PRO A 197 -2.15 6.94 -31.00
C PRO A 197 -2.26 7.03 -32.52
N ASP A 198 -2.36 5.87 -33.18
CA ASP A 198 -2.50 5.80 -34.63
C ASP A 198 -3.80 6.51 -35.03
N VAL A 199 -3.65 7.76 -35.50
CA VAL A 199 -4.75 8.65 -35.88
C VAL A 199 -5.55 8.02 -37.03
N SER A 200 -4.89 7.20 -37.86
CA SER A 200 -5.52 6.52 -39.00
C SER A 200 -6.53 5.45 -38.57
N ARG A 201 -6.29 4.74 -37.46
CA ARG A 201 -7.23 3.75 -36.91
C ARG A 201 -8.42 4.38 -36.20
N HIS A 202 -8.23 5.51 -35.52
CA HIS A 202 -9.33 6.24 -34.91
C HIS A 202 -10.18 6.92 -35.98
N ALA A 203 -9.58 7.55 -37.00
CA ALA A 203 -10.30 8.11 -38.13
C ALA A 203 -11.06 7.02 -38.93
N ALA A 204 -10.47 5.83 -39.11
CA ALA A 204 -11.15 4.71 -39.77
C ALA A 204 -12.29 4.12 -38.90
N ALA A 205 -12.13 4.04 -37.58
CA ALA A 205 -13.18 3.58 -36.67
C ALA A 205 -14.30 4.62 -36.49
N GLU A 206 -13.98 5.91 -36.53
CA GLU A 206 -14.93 7.03 -36.46
C GLU A 206 -15.65 7.21 -37.82
N ALA A 207 -14.98 6.92 -38.94
CA ALA A 207 -15.59 6.81 -40.27
C ALA A 207 -16.45 5.54 -40.42
N ALA A 208 -16.06 4.42 -39.79
CA ALA A 208 -16.86 3.19 -39.78
C ALA A 208 -18.04 3.24 -38.79
N ALA A 209 -17.93 4.05 -37.73
CA ALA A 209 -19.01 4.34 -36.79
C ALA A 209 -19.86 5.56 -37.20
N ALA A 210 -19.51 6.25 -38.29
CA ALA A 210 -20.36 7.27 -38.87
C ALA A 210 -21.65 6.58 -39.37
N PRO A 211 -22.84 6.99 -38.90
CA PRO A 211 -24.08 6.41 -39.38
C PRO A 211 -24.17 6.64 -40.89
N SER A 212 -24.36 5.56 -41.66
CA SER A 212 -24.74 5.67 -43.07
C SER A 212 -25.95 6.59 -43.16
N ALA A 213 -25.85 7.65 -43.97
CA ALA A 213 -26.76 8.80 -44.04
C ALA A 213 -28.20 8.49 -44.52
N HIS A 214 -28.70 7.28 -44.35
CA HIS A 214 -30.05 6.83 -44.69
C HIS A 214 -30.66 5.97 -43.58
N SER A 215 -30.81 6.53 -42.39
CA SER A 215 -31.89 6.10 -41.48
C SER A 215 -32.22 7.27 -40.55
N SER A 216 -33.27 8.00 -40.91
CA SER A 216 -33.91 8.99 -40.05
C SER A 216 -34.65 8.26 -38.91
N ALA A 217 -33.87 7.69 -37.98
CA ALA A 217 -34.40 7.34 -36.66
C ALA A 217 -34.51 8.65 -35.88
N ILE A 218 -35.65 9.31 -36.07
CA ILE A 218 -36.16 10.35 -35.20
C ILE A 218 -36.17 9.76 -33.79
N TRP A 219 -35.17 10.09 -32.97
CA TRP A 219 -35.29 9.93 -31.53
C TRP A 219 -36.44 10.83 -31.10
N PRO A 220 -37.55 10.31 -30.56
CA PRO A 220 -38.62 11.17 -30.10
C PRO A 220 -38.07 12.07 -28.99
N ALA A 221 -38.15 13.38 -29.18
CA ALA A 221 -37.77 14.39 -28.19
C ALA A 221 -38.51 14.24 -26.85
N SER A 222 -39.53 13.37 -26.79
CA SER A 222 -40.31 13.03 -25.61
C SER A 222 -39.66 11.99 -24.67
N LEU A 223 -38.58 11.30 -25.07
CA LEU A 223 -37.82 10.41 -24.16
C LEU A 223 -36.65 11.12 -23.46
N ALA A 224 -36.31 12.34 -23.89
CA ALA A 224 -35.26 13.16 -23.27
C ALA A 224 -35.71 13.83 -21.95
N ALA A 225 -37.00 13.77 -21.60
CA ALA A 225 -37.59 14.56 -20.52
C ALA A 225 -37.87 13.80 -19.21
N SER A 226 -37.55 12.51 -19.09
CA SER A 226 -37.79 11.74 -17.85
C SER A 226 -36.62 10.87 -17.35
N ALA A 227 -35.48 10.84 -18.05
CA ALA A 227 -34.27 10.24 -17.52
C ALA A 227 -33.57 11.24 -16.58
N SER A 228 -33.83 11.10 -15.27
CA SER A 228 -32.98 11.72 -14.25
C SER A 228 -31.56 11.13 -14.38
N PHE A 229 -30.70 11.80 -15.16
CA PHE A 229 -29.35 11.34 -15.50
C PHE A 229 -28.50 11.22 -14.23
N SER A 230 -28.54 10.03 -13.64
CA SER A 230 -27.51 9.57 -12.72
C SER A 230 -26.18 9.62 -13.47
N ALA A 231 -25.22 10.40 -12.97
CA ALA A 231 -23.96 10.59 -13.66
C ALA A 231 -23.30 9.24 -14.02
N PRO A 232 -22.84 9.04 -15.28
CA PRO A 232 -22.47 7.74 -15.80
C PRO A 232 -21.32 7.14 -14.98
N THR A 233 -21.44 5.85 -14.64
CA THR A 233 -20.38 5.09 -13.98
C THR A 233 -19.70 4.17 -14.97
N ALA A 234 -18.42 3.85 -14.73
CA ALA A 234 -17.70 2.91 -15.58
C ALA A 234 -18.42 1.56 -15.63
N ALA A 235 -18.84 1.03 -14.48
CA ALA A 235 -19.61 -0.21 -14.43
C ALA A 235 -20.94 -0.12 -15.18
N GLY A 236 -21.68 0.98 -15.04
CA GLY A 236 -22.93 1.20 -15.77
C GLY A 236 -22.76 1.32 -17.29
N CYS A 237 -21.55 1.63 -17.77
CA CYS A 237 -21.20 1.64 -19.20
C CYS A 237 -20.46 0.37 -19.64
N LEU A 238 -20.49 -0.69 -18.82
CA LEU A 238 -19.76 -1.95 -19.04
C LEU A 238 -18.25 -1.75 -19.29
N ARG A 239 -17.62 -0.79 -18.62
CA ARG A 239 -16.18 -0.53 -18.69
C ARG A 239 -15.49 -0.81 -17.37
N CYS A 240 -14.26 -1.31 -17.44
CA CYS A 240 -13.41 -1.55 -16.28
C CYS A 240 -12.24 -0.56 -16.28
N VAL A 241 -11.91 -0.02 -15.10
CA VAL A 241 -10.63 0.68 -14.90
C VAL A 241 -9.63 -0.32 -14.32
N CYS A 242 -8.46 -0.40 -14.95
CA CYS A 242 -7.33 -1.13 -14.39
C CYS A 242 -6.85 -0.46 -13.10
N HIS A 243 -6.83 -1.19 -11.98
CA HIS A 243 -6.33 -0.66 -10.70
C HIS A 243 -4.83 -0.38 -10.72
N ASP A 244 -4.05 -1.14 -11.48
CA ASP A 244 -2.58 -1.00 -11.49
C ASP A 244 -2.10 0.16 -12.38
N CYS A 245 -2.64 0.27 -13.60
CA CYS A 245 -2.15 1.23 -14.61
C CYS A 245 -3.16 2.35 -14.96
N GLY A 246 -4.36 2.33 -14.39
CA GLY A 246 -5.39 3.36 -14.62
C GLY A 246 -6.04 3.36 -16.01
N LEU A 247 -5.77 2.37 -16.86
CA LEU A 247 -6.37 2.28 -18.20
C LEU A 247 -7.86 1.95 -18.09
N LEU A 248 -8.69 2.74 -18.77
CA LEU A 248 -10.10 2.43 -18.98
C LEU A 248 -10.24 1.47 -20.16
N SER A 249 -10.86 0.31 -19.94
CA SER A 249 -11.11 -0.66 -21.00
C SER A 249 -12.12 -0.14 -22.03
N ALA A 250 -12.11 -0.75 -23.22
CA ALA A 250 -13.24 -0.72 -24.12
C ALA A 250 -14.51 -1.23 -23.41
N PRO A 251 -15.71 -0.79 -23.85
CA PRO A 251 -16.96 -1.35 -23.34
C PRO A 251 -17.01 -2.84 -23.65
N LEU A 252 -17.38 -3.63 -22.64
CA LEU A 252 -17.61 -5.07 -22.79
C LEU A 252 -18.89 -5.27 -23.59
N THR A 253 -18.85 -6.14 -24.60
CA THR A 253 -20.00 -6.51 -25.42
C THR A 253 -20.72 -7.73 -24.83
N GLU A 254 -22.05 -7.77 -24.94
CA GLU A 254 -22.90 -8.90 -24.46
C GLU A 254 -22.51 -10.27 -25.05
N ALA A 255 -21.77 -10.31 -26.15
CA ALA A 255 -21.21 -11.56 -26.71
C ALA A 255 -20.16 -12.26 -25.81
N ASP A 256 -19.64 -11.58 -24.79
CA ASP A 256 -18.70 -12.16 -23.81
C ASP A 256 -19.39 -12.96 -22.68
N ASP A 257 -20.72 -13.11 -22.72
CA ASP A 257 -21.52 -13.60 -21.58
C ASP A 257 -21.45 -15.11 -21.29
N GLY A 258 -20.84 -15.94 -22.15
CA GLY A 258 -20.92 -17.40 -22.03
C GLY A 258 -19.74 -18.13 -21.38
N ALA A 259 -18.49 -17.70 -21.61
CA ALA A 259 -17.32 -18.54 -21.25
C ALA A 259 -16.05 -17.78 -20.84
N HIS A 260 -15.97 -16.46 -21.06
CA HIS A 260 -14.73 -15.67 -20.88
C HIS A 260 -14.75 -14.69 -19.69
N ARG A 261 -15.68 -14.87 -18.73
CA ARG A 261 -15.76 -14.08 -17.48
C ARG A 261 -14.51 -14.16 -16.59
N HIS A 262 -13.51 -15.00 -16.91
CA HIS A 262 -12.35 -15.27 -16.06
C HIS A 262 -11.03 -14.61 -16.44
N ALA A 263 -10.92 -13.85 -17.54
CA ALA A 263 -9.64 -13.20 -17.84
C ALA A 263 -9.71 -11.98 -18.78
N LEU A 264 -10.60 -11.01 -18.52
CA LEU A 264 -10.38 -9.67 -19.06
C LEU A 264 -9.04 -9.16 -18.52
N ARG A 265 -8.03 -9.07 -19.37
CA ARG A 265 -6.70 -8.58 -19.00
C ARG A 265 -6.47 -7.19 -19.53
N CYS A 266 -5.79 -6.37 -18.75
CA CYS A 266 -5.37 -5.04 -19.18
C CYS A 266 -4.40 -5.17 -20.36
N THR A 267 -4.66 -4.45 -21.45
CA THR A 267 -3.78 -4.45 -22.64
C THR A 267 -2.43 -3.79 -22.39
N ARG A 268 -2.32 -2.91 -21.37
CA ARG A 268 -1.06 -2.29 -20.94
C ARG A 268 -0.23 -3.18 -20.02
N CYS A 269 -0.74 -3.43 -18.82
CA CYS A 269 0.01 -4.10 -17.76
C CYS A 269 -0.33 -5.59 -17.60
N GLY A 270 -1.24 -6.15 -18.38
CA GLY A 270 -1.63 -7.56 -18.31
C GLY A 270 -2.38 -7.99 -17.04
N SER A 271 -2.75 -7.04 -16.17
CA SER A 271 -3.46 -7.32 -14.92
C SER A 271 -4.90 -7.75 -15.17
N ARG A 272 -5.48 -8.49 -14.21
CA ARG A 272 -6.88 -8.93 -14.31
C ARG A 272 -7.81 -7.75 -14.06
N LEU A 273 -8.67 -7.46 -15.02
CA LEU A 273 -9.72 -6.46 -14.95
C LEU A 273 -10.99 -7.07 -14.36
N HIS A 274 -11.69 -6.28 -13.56
CA HIS A 274 -12.97 -6.67 -12.99
C HIS A 274 -13.84 -5.42 -12.75
N LEU A 275 -15.15 -5.53 -13.02
CA LEU A 275 -16.11 -4.44 -12.77
C LEU A 275 -16.16 -4.10 -11.26
N ARG A 276 -16.19 -5.13 -10.41
CA ARG A 276 -16.04 -5.06 -8.95
C ARG A 276 -15.09 -6.17 -8.50
N LYS A 277 -14.36 -5.96 -7.41
CA LYS A 277 -13.46 -6.99 -6.87
C LYS A 277 -14.29 -8.26 -6.55
N PRO A 278 -13.95 -9.44 -7.08
CA PRO A 278 -14.73 -10.65 -6.85
C PRO A 278 -14.73 -11.02 -5.37
N ASN A 279 -15.86 -11.40 -4.80
CA ASN A 279 -15.99 -11.78 -3.38
C ASN A 279 -15.32 -10.79 -2.41
N SER A 280 -15.37 -9.49 -2.71
CA SER A 280 -14.69 -8.46 -1.90
C SER A 280 -15.10 -8.52 -0.44
N LEU A 281 -16.41 -8.50 -0.16
CA LEU A 281 -16.94 -8.51 1.20
C LEU A 281 -16.61 -9.81 1.95
N ALA A 282 -16.78 -10.97 1.30
CA ALA A 282 -16.46 -12.26 1.92
C ALA A 282 -14.98 -12.37 2.30
N ARG A 283 -14.07 -11.97 1.39
CA ARG A 283 -12.62 -11.95 1.68
C ARG A 283 -12.26 -10.96 2.78
N THR A 284 -12.83 -9.75 2.75
CA THR A 284 -12.60 -8.75 3.80
C THR A 284 -13.06 -9.26 5.16
N TRP A 285 -14.24 -9.87 5.27
CA TRP A 285 -14.72 -10.46 6.53
C TRP A 285 -13.87 -11.63 7.00
N ALA A 286 -13.49 -12.56 6.11
CA ALA A 286 -12.63 -13.69 6.48
C ALA A 286 -11.29 -13.23 7.05
N LEU A 287 -10.65 -12.24 6.41
CA LEU A 287 -9.39 -11.67 6.87
C LEU A 287 -9.55 -10.87 8.18
N LEU A 288 -10.65 -10.14 8.36
CA LEU A 288 -10.93 -9.41 9.59
C LEU A 288 -11.21 -10.34 10.77
N LEU A 289 -11.98 -11.41 10.56
CA LEU A 289 -12.26 -12.39 11.61
C LEU A 289 -10.98 -13.13 12.02
N ALA A 290 -10.15 -13.53 11.05
CA ALA A 290 -8.84 -14.11 11.34
C ALA A 290 -7.95 -13.13 12.13
N ALA A 291 -7.92 -11.85 11.75
CA ALA A 291 -7.20 -10.81 12.49
C ALA A 291 -7.74 -10.62 13.91
N LEU A 292 -9.06 -10.64 14.10
CA LEU A 292 -9.69 -10.50 15.41
C LEU A 292 -9.33 -11.67 16.34
N VAL A 293 -9.34 -12.90 15.83
CA VAL A 293 -8.95 -14.10 16.59
C VAL A 293 -7.48 -14.01 17.02
N LEU A 294 -6.58 -13.56 16.13
CA LEU A 294 -5.15 -13.42 16.44
C LEU A 294 -4.83 -12.16 17.27
N TYR A 295 -5.71 -11.16 17.30
CA TYR A 295 -5.55 -9.97 18.13
C TYR A 295 -5.57 -10.31 19.63
N LEU A 296 -6.35 -11.32 20.04
CA LEU A 296 -6.41 -11.76 21.41
C LEU A 296 -5.06 -12.33 21.93
N PRO A 297 -4.46 -13.37 21.30
CA PRO A 297 -3.15 -13.87 21.72
C PRO A 297 -2.04 -12.83 21.52
N ALA A 298 -2.14 -11.93 20.53
CA ALA A 298 -1.15 -10.86 20.35
C ALA A 298 -1.06 -9.90 21.55
N ASN A 299 -2.16 -9.68 22.27
CA ASN A 299 -2.20 -8.79 23.43
C ASN A 299 -2.07 -9.52 24.77
N LEU A 300 -2.44 -10.80 24.84
CA LEU A 300 -2.42 -11.58 26.07
C LEU A 300 -1.12 -12.38 26.28
N LEU A 301 -0.45 -12.80 25.20
CA LEU A 301 0.77 -13.58 25.32
C LEU A 301 1.98 -12.68 25.61
N PRO A 302 3.06 -13.24 26.17
CA PRO A 302 4.31 -12.52 26.37
C PRO A 302 4.91 -12.12 25.02
N VAL A 303 5.25 -10.84 24.89
CA VAL A 303 6.02 -10.31 23.76
C VAL A 303 7.51 -10.53 23.94
N MET A 304 7.96 -10.62 25.20
CA MET A 304 9.35 -10.76 25.55
C MET A 304 9.50 -11.72 26.73
N HIS A 305 10.44 -12.65 26.59
CA HIS A 305 10.89 -13.50 27.69
C HIS A 305 12.32 -13.10 28.04
N THR A 306 12.50 -12.57 29.25
CA THR A 306 13.80 -12.20 29.78
C THR A 306 14.20 -13.24 30.82
N SER A 307 15.25 -14.00 30.54
CA SER A 307 15.85 -14.94 31.48
C SER A 307 17.11 -14.30 32.07
N SER A 308 17.09 -14.07 33.38
CA SER A 308 18.23 -13.56 34.14
C SER A 308 18.63 -14.57 35.21
N LEU A 309 19.85 -14.48 35.73
CA LEU A 309 20.35 -15.32 36.83
C LEU A 309 19.46 -15.25 38.10
N PHE A 310 18.62 -14.22 38.23
CA PHE A 310 17.75 -13.96 39.38
C PHE A 310 16.26 -14.25 39.13
N GLY A 311 15.89 -14.77 37.95
CA GLY A 311 14.52 -15.15 37.61
C GLY A 311 14.14 -14.90 36.15
N ALA A 312 13.04 -15.53 35.72
CA ALA A 312 12.47 -15.37 34.39
C ALA A 312 11.24 -14.43 34.44
N GLN A 313 11.31 -13.31 33.72
CA GLN A 313 10.21 -12.35 33.59
C GLN A 313 9.53 -12.50 32.22
N LYS A 314 8.20 -12.46 32.23
CA LYS A 314 7.36 -12.50 31.03
C LYS A 314 6.65 -11.16 30.91
N ASP A 315 6.96 -10.39 29.89
CA ASP A 315 6.31 -9.10 29.65
C ASP A 315 5.35 -9.20 28.47
N THR A 316 4.10 -8.76 28.68
CA THR A 316 3.13 -8.52 27.62
C THR A 316 3.28 -7.08 27.10
N ILE A 317 2.62 -6.76 25.99
CA ILE A 317 2.58 -5.39 25.48
C ILE A 317 2.01 -4.44 26.54
N MET A 318 0.92 -4.85 27.21
CA MET A 318 0.28 -4.04 28.25
C MET A 318 1.16 -3.87 29.49
N SER A 319 1.85 -4.94 29.94
CA SER A 319 2.76 -4.81 31.09
C SER A 319 3.94 -3.88 30.76
N GLY A 320 4.44 -3.92 29.51
CA GLY A 320 5.44 -2.97 29.02
C GLY A 320 4.96 -1.51 29.02
N VAL A 321 3.71 -1.25 28.61
CA VAL A 321 3.09 0.08 28.67
C VAL A 321 2.98 0.57 30.12
N VAL A 322 2.49 -0.28 31.04
CA VAL A 322 2.38 0.07 32.47
C VAL A 322 3.76 0.39 33.05
N TYR A 323 4.77 -0.44 32.78
CA TYR A 323 6.13 -0.24 33.25
C TYR A 323 6.71 1.10 32.77
N LEU A 324 6.55 1.44 31.48
CA LEU A 324 7.04 2.71 30.93
C LEU A 324 6.31 3.92 31.53
N TRP A 325 5.02 3.76 31.88
CA TRP A 325 4.23 4.80 32.51
C TRP A 325 4.71 5.07 33.95
N THR A 326 4.91 4.00 34.74
CA THR A 326 5.36 4.13 36.14
C THR A 326 6.82 4.54 36.26
N SER A 327 7.66 4.21 35.26
CA SER A 327 9.09 4.59 35.22
C SER A 327 9.32 6.07 34.84
N GLY A 328 8.27 6.86 34.68
CA GLY A 328 8.36 8.29 34.31
C GLY A 328 8.47 8.56 32.80
N SER A 329 8.72 7.53 31.99
CA SER A 329 8.78 7.60 30.51
C SER A 329 7.40 7.54 29.84
N TRP A 330 6.42 8.28 30.36
CA TRP A 330 5.03 8.24 29.89
C TRP A 330 4.85 8.51 28.38
N PRO A 331 5.67 9.32 27.66
CA PRO A 331 5.52 9.50 26.22
C PRO A 331 5.77 8.20 25.44
N LEU A 332 6.72 7.38 25.89
CA LEU A 332 6.99 6.07 25.27
C LEU A 332 5.85 5.09 25.54
N ALA A 333 5.25 5.13 26.74
CA ALA A 333 4.08 4.31 27.07
C ALA A 333 2.90 4.63 26.16
N VAL A 334 2.59 5.91 25.94
CA VAL A 334 1.52 6.36 25.03
C VAL A 334 1.81 5.93 23.59
N LEU A 335 3.07 6.06 23.14
CA LEU A 335 3.48 5.65 21.81
C LEU A 335 3.25 4.16 21.59
N VAL A 336 3.73 3.30 22.49
CA VAL A 336 3.57 1.84 22.39
C VAL A 336 2.09 1.44 22.47
N PHE A 337 1.32 2.05 23.38
CA PHE A 337 -0.12 1.76 23.49
C PHE A 337 -0.89 2.12 22.22
N ILE A 338 -0.69 3.32 21.69
CA ILE A 338 -1.38 3.78 20.49
C ILE A 338 -1.03 2.87 19.32
N ALA A 339 0.25 2.62 19.13
CA ALA A 339 0.75 1.93 17.95
C ALA A 339 0.38 0.43 17.99
N SER A 340 0.48 -0.22 19.16
CA SER A 340 0.34 -1.69 19.27
C SER A 340 -1.08 -2.14 19.60
N ILE A 341 -1.90 -1.29 20.22
CA ILE A 341 -3.26 -1.65 20.65
C ILE A 341 -4.28 -0.80 19.90
N ALA A 342 -4.20 0.53 20.03
CA ALA A 342 -5.24 1.42 19.51
C ALA A 342 -5.33 1.42 17.98
N VAL A 343 -4.21 1.42 17.27
CA VAL A 343 -4.15 1.45 15.79
C VAL A 343 -4.71 0.18 15.16
N PRO A 344 -4.28 -1.05 15.54
CA PRO A 344 -4.89 -2.28 15.04
C PRO A 344 -6.39 -2.38 15.36
N MET A 345 -6.79 -2.02 16.59
CA MET A 345 -8.20 -2.02 16.99
C MET A 345 -9.02 -1.07 16.12
N LEU A 346 -8.55 0.18 15.93
CA LEU A 346 -9.22 1.17 15.10
C LEU A 346 -9.33 0.70 13.63
N LYS A 347 -8.30 0.05 13.08
CA LYS A 347 -8.34 -0.55 11.74
C LYS A 347 -9.41 -1.64 11.63
N ILE A 348 -9.44 -2.58 12.57
CA ILE A 348 -10.43 -3.68 12.57
C ILE A 348 -11.85 -3.11 12.63
N LEU A 349 -12.10 -2.16 13.54
CA LEU A 349 -13.40 -1.51 13.70
C LEU A 349 -13.80 -0.71 12.46
N ALA A 350 -12.89 0.08 11.89
CA ALA A 350 -13.19 0.93 10.74
C ALA A 350 -13.48 0.11 9.47
N ILE A 351 -12.68 -0.92 9.17
CA ILE A 351 -12.93 -1.81 8.03
C ILE A 351 -14.20 -2.64 8.27
N GLY A 352 -14.41 -3.13 9.50
CA GLY A 352 -15.63 -3.84 9.89
C GLY A 352 -16.88 -2.98 9.69
N PHE A 353 -16.85 -1.71 10.09
CA PHE A 353 -17.91 -0.73 9.84
C PHE A 353 -18.15 -0.51 8.33
N LEU A 354 -17.08 -0.35 7.53
CA LEU A 354 -17.20 -0.17 6.08
C LEU A 354 -17.79 -1.42 5.39
N ALA A 355 -17.37 -2.62 5.81
CA ALA A 355 -17.87 -3.89 5.29
C ALA A 355 -19.33 -4.16 5.71
N ALA A 356 -19.68 -3.92 6.98
CA ALA A 356 -21.05 -4.05 7.49
C ALA A 356 -22.00 -3.06 6.80
N SER A 357 -21.60 -1.79 6.69
CA SER A 357 -22.39 -0.78 6.00
C SER A 357 -22.55 -1.05 4.49
N ALA A 358 -21.59 -1.74 3.87
CA ALA A 358 -21.70 -2.20 2.48
C ALA A 358 -22.65 -3.40 2.34
N ASN A 359 -22.57 -4.38 3.25
CA ASN A 359 -23.49 -5.53 3.32
C ASN A 359 -24.95 -5.07 3.52
N LEU A 360 -25.17 -4.16 4.46
CA LEU A 360 -26.49 -3.58 4.76
C LEU A 360 -26.96 -2.57 3.71
N ARG A 361 -26.19 -2.37 2.63
CA ARG A 361 -26.44 -1.39 1.56
C ARG A 361 -26.80 0.00 2.11
N SER A 362 -26.20 0.41 3.22
CA SER A 362 -26.55 1.67 3.87
C SER A 362 -26.30 2.86 2.95
N ARG A 363 -27.27 3.79 2.86
CA ARG A 363 -27.18 5.06 2.11
C ARG A 363 -26.52 6.18 2.92
N TRP A 364 -26.19 5.89 4.17
CA TRP A 364 -25.68 6.87 5.11
C TRP A 364 -24.31 7.40 4.66
N GLN A 365 -24.24 8.72 4.47
CA GLN A 365 -23.05 9.53 4.20
C GLN A 365 -21.90 8.84 3.42
N PRO A 366 -22.08 8.53 2.12
CA PRO A 366 -21.05 7.83 1.32
C PRO A 366 -19.73 8.62 1.20
N VAL A 367 -19.78 9.95 1.25
CA VAL A 367 -18.58 10.80 1.29
C VAL A 367 -17.78 10.58 2.57
N GLN A 368 -18.44 10.45 3.72
CA GLN A 368 -17.77 10.21 5.01
C GLN A 368 -17.17 8.81 5.04
N ARG A 369 -17.88 7.80 4.51
CA ARG A 369 -17.35 6.43 4.35
C ARG A 369 -16.10 6.39 3.47
N ALA A 370 -16.12 7.10 2.33
CA ALA A 370 -14.93 7.24 1.48
C ALA A 370 -13.77 7.96 2.20
N ARG A 371 -14.06 8.89 3.11
CA ARG A 371 -13.04 9.55 3.95
C ARG A 371 -12.47 8.59 5.00
N ILE A 372 -13.31 7.80 5.66
CA ILE A 372 -12.89 6.76 6.61
C ILE A 372 -12.00 5.75 5.90
N TYR A 373 -12.41 5.25 4.73
CA TYR A 373 -11.60 4.33 3.93
C TYR A 373 -10.21 4.91 3.62
N ARG A 374 -10.14 6.17 3.16
CA ARG A 374 -8.87 6.85 2.90
C ARG A 374 -8.01 7.03 4.15
N ALA A 375 -8.61 7.33 5.30
CA ALA A 375 -7.90 7.41 6.57
C ALA A 375 -7.35 6.05 6.99
N VAL A 376 -8.15 4.98 6.85
CA VAL A 376 -7.72 3.60 7.11
C VAL A 376 -6.60 3.17 6.18
N GLU A 377 -6.62 3.54 4.90
CA GLU A 377 -5.54 3.24 3.95
C GLU A 377 -4.27 4.04 4.26
N MET A 378 -4.41 5.28 4.72
CA MET A 378 -3.29 6.11 5.16
C MET A 378 -2.63 5.53 6.42
N VAL A 379 -3.40 5.29 7.49
CA VAL A 379 -2.93 4.60 8.71
C VAL A 379 -2.45 3.18 8.38
N GLY A 380 -3.08 2.57 7.38
CA GLY A 380 -2.68 1.41 6.59
C GLY A 380 -1.18 1.25 6.49
N ARG A 381 -0.56 2.24 5.84
CA ARG A 381 0.86 2.30 5.53
C ARG A 381 1.78 2.43 6.74
N TRP A 382 1.27 2.88 7.88
CA TRP A 382 2.08 3.20 9.07
C TRP A 382 2.04 2.09 10.12
N SER A 383 1.03 1.20 10.08
CA SER A 383 0.82 0.23 11.15
C SER A 383 1.86 -0.90 11.24
N MET A 384 2.86 -0.94 10.36
CA MET A 384 4.01 -1.87 10.50
C MET A 384 5.11 -1.31 11.41
N LEU A 385 4.99 -0.06 11.88
CA LEU A 385 5.99 0.61 12.73
C LEU A 385 6.36 -0.24 13.93
N ASP A 386 5.35 -0.75 14.61
CA ASP A 386 5.44 -1.53 15.83
C ASP A 386 6.26 -2.80 15.65
N ILE A 387 6.07 -3.49 14.52
CA ILE A 387 6.82 -4.70 14.21
C ILE A 387 8.30 -4.38 14.05
N TYR A 388 8.64 -3.28 13.36
CA TYR A 388 10.03 -2.88 13.22
C TYR A 388 10.65 -2.41 14.53
N VAL A 389 9.90 -1.66 15.35
CA VAL A 389 10.37 -1.27 16.69
C VAL A 389 10.68 -2.50 17.53
N ILE A 390 9.76 -3.46 17.60
CA ILE A 390 9.97 -4.70 18.36
C ILE A 390 11.19 -5.44 17.83
N ALA A 391 11.30 -5.64 16.52
CA ALA A 391 12.39 -6.40 15.92
C ALA A 391 13.77 -5.77 16.14
N ILE A 392 13.86 -4.44 15.99
CA ILE A 392 15.11 -3.70 16.22
C ILE A 392 15.46 -3.74 17.70
N LEU A 393 14.49 -3.52 18.60
CA LEU A 393 14.74 -3.63 20.04
C LEU A 393 15.17 -5.03 20.45
N THR A 394 14.54 -6.09 19.93
CA THR A 394 14.95 -7.46 20.23
C THR A 394 16.35 -7.76 19.71
N ALA A 395 16.69 -7.29 18.50
CA ALA A 395 18.03 -7.44 17.97
C ALA A 395 19.05 -6.70 18.87
N LEU A 396 18.80 -5.43 19.20
CA LEU A 396 19.73 -4.60 19.98
C LEU A 396 19.93 -5.09 21.43
N VAL A 397 18.91 -5.67 22.08
CA VAL A 397 19.00 -6.04 23.50
C VAL A 397 19.67 -7.41 23.73
N GLN A 398 19.69 -8.30 22.74
CA GLN A 398 20.39 -9.59 22.85
C GLN A 398 21.92 -9.48 23.05
N PHE A 399 22.49 -8.28 22.89
CA PHE A 399 23.93 -8.04 23.00
C PHE A 399 24.42 -7.73 24.42
N ASN A 400 23.53 -7.59 25.41
CA ASN A 400 23.97 -7.51 26.81
C ASN A 400 24.26 -8.91 27.36
N ALA A 401 25.54 -9.22 27.59
CA ALA A 401 26.08 -10.50 28.05
C ALA A 401 25.56 -11.04 29.41
N LEU A 402 24.54 -10.40 30.00
CA LEU A 402 23.96 -10.74 31.31
C LEU A 402 22.52 -11.28 31.22
N ALA A 403 21.83 -11.17 30.07
CA ALA A 403 20.46 -11.67 29.92
C ALA A 403 20.12 -12.06 28.47
N THR A 404 19.59 -13.27 28.27
CA THR A 404 19.04 -13.69 26.97
C THR A 404 17.59 -13.26 26.84
N ILE A 405 17.33 -12.38 25.86
CA ILE A 405 15.99 -11.91 25.53
C ILE A 405 15.51 -12.56 24.24
N THR A 406 14.57 -13.49 24.37
CA THR A 406 13.89 -14.11 23.23
C THR A 406 12.54 -13.43 23.04
N ALA A 407 12.20 -13.05 21.81
CA ALA A 407 10.85 -12.56 21.55
C ALA A 407 9.84 -13.70 21.71
N GLY A 408 8.73 -13.39 22.36
CA GLY A 408 7.69 -14.35 22.68
C GLY A 408 6.69 -14.55 21.53
N PRO A 409 5.80 -15.54 21.65
CA PRO A 409 4.83 -15.89 20.61
C PRO A 409 3.87 -14.74 20.25
N ALA A 410 3.68 -13.76 21.14
CA ALA A 410 2.87 -12.58 20.86
C ALA A 410 3.39 -11.78 19.66
N ALA A 411 4.71 -11.75 19.42
CA ALA A 411 5.30 -11.02 18.29
C ALA A 411 4.85 -11.59 16.94
N ILE A 412 4.75 -12.91 16.82
CA ILE A 412 4.28 -13.59 15.60
C ILE A 412 2.77 -13.34 15.42
N ALA A 413 1.99 -13.48 16.49
CA ALA A 413 0.54 -13.22 16.45
C ALA A 413 0.25 -11.75 16.06
N PHE A 414 0.97 -10.81 16.65
CA PHE A 414 0.88 -9.38 16.34
C PHE A 414 1.25 -9.09 14.88
N GLY A 415 2.36 -9.67 14.39
CA GLY A 415 2.77 -9.59 12.99
C GLY A 415 1.67 -10.08 12.03
N ALA A 416 1.05 -11.20 12.34
CA ALA A 416 -0.06 -11.74 11.57
C ALA A 416 -1.29 -10.82 11.56
N VAL A 417 -1.66 -10.20 12.69
CA VAL A 417 -2.77 -9.23 12.75
C VAL A 417 -2.53 -8.04 11.81
N VAL A 418 -1.32 -7.48 11.82
CA VAL A 418 -0.98 -6.34 10.95
C VAL A 418 -1.07 -6.73 9.48
N VAL A 419 -0.53 -7.88 9.09
CA VAL A 419 -0.57 -8.38 7.71
C VAL A 419 -2.02 -8.67 7.28
N LEU A 420 -2.81 -9.35 8.12
CA LEU A 420 -4.20 -9.68 7.82
C LEU A 420 -5.09 -8.44 7.70
N THR A 421 -4.92 -7.45 8.59
CA THR A 421 -5.68 -6.19 8.49
C THR A 421 -5.30 -5.37 7.26
N MET A 422 -4.03 -5.42 6.83
CA MET A 422 -3.60 -4.82 5.57
C MET A 422 -4.26 -5.52 4.37
N PHE A 423 -4.24 -6.86 4.31
CA PHE A 423 -4.92 -7.61 3.26
C PHE A 423 -6.44 -7.40 3.27
N ALA A 424 -7.06 -7.23 4.45
CA ALA A 424 -8.48 -6.96 4.59
C ALA A 424 -8.84 -5.61 3.94
N ALA A 425 -8.03 -4.58 4.19
CA ALA A 425 -8.18 -3.27 3.56
C ALA A 425 -7.99 -3.35 2.03
N MET A 426 -6.96 -4.06 1.56
CA MET A 426 -6.71 -4.27 0.12
C MET A 426 -7.81 -5.08 -0.58
N SER A 427 -8.47 -5.99 0.14
CA SER A 427 -9.57 -6.82 -0.39
C SER A 427 -10.89 -6.07 -0.51
N PHE A 428 -11.10 -5.04 0.33
CA PHE A 428 -12.30 -4.21 0.32
C PHE A 428 -12.37 -3.37 -0.98
N ASP A 429 -13.56 -3.28 -1.58
CA ASP A 429 -13.83 -2.47 -2.77
C ASP A 429 -14.60 -1.20 -2.34
N PRO A 430 -13.96 -0.02 -2.30
CA PRO A 430 -14.63 1.21 -1.86
C PRO A 430 -15.81 1.60 -2.75
N ARG A 431 -15.88 1.10 -3.99
CA ARG A 431 -16.97 1.38 -4.94
C ARG A 431 -18.32 0.85 -4.45
N LEU A 432 -18.33 -0.22 -3.66
CA LEU A 432 -19.53 -0.80 -3.05
C LEU A 432 -20.26 0.20 -2.12
N THR A 433 -19.56 1.21 -1.60
CA THR A 433 -20.18 2.26 -0.77
C THR A 433 -21.09 3.20 -1.58
N TRP A 434 -20.97 3.20 -2.91
CA TRP A 434 -21.66 4.11 -3.82
C TRP A 434 -22.74 3.44 -4.68
N ASP A 435 -22.73 2.11 -4.80
CA ASP A 435 -23.62 1.35 -5.70
C ASP A 435 -25.10 1.42 -5.27
N THR A 436 -25.41 1.59 -3.98
CA THR A 436 -26.81 1.66 -3.52
C THR A 436 -27.60 2.85 -4.07
N ARG A 437 -26.93 3.92 -4.54
CA ARG A 437 -27.63 5.09 -5.10
C ARG A 437 -28.30 4.82 -6.45
N GLN A 438 -27.99 3.71 -7.13
CA GLN A 438 -28.47 3.46 -8.49
C GLN A 438 -29.73 2.58 -8.57
N ILE A 439 -30.03 1.76 -7.56
CA ILE A 439 -31.15 0.80 -7.64
C ILE A 439 -32.54 1.46 -7.45
N THR A 440 -32.65 2.57 -6.70
CA THR A 440 -33.97 3.17 -6.39
C THR A 440 -34.62 4.03 -7.47
N HIS A 441 -33.97 4.28 -8.61
CA HIS A 441 -34.63 5.00 -9.71
C HIS A 441 -35.18 4.05 -10.80
N GLY A 442 -35.05 2.73 -10.62
CA GLY A 442 -35.64 1.71 -11.51
C GLY A 442 -36.86 0.98 -10.92
N THR A 443 -37.26 1.27 -9.68
CA THR A 443 -38.43 0.66 -9.03
C THR A 443 -39.21 1.72 -8.24
N SER A 444 -39.87 2.61 -8.98
CA SER A 444 -41.08 3.30 -8.53
C SER A 444 -41.96 3.46 -9.76
N SER A 445 -42.52 2.34 -10.19
CA SER A 445 -43.72 2.30 -11.03
C SER A 445 -44.93 2.68 -10.19
#